data_AF-A0A8D9RWN5-F1
#
_entry.id   AF-A0A8D9RWN5-F1
#
_cell.length_a   1.000
_cell.length_b   1.000
_cell.length_c   1.000
_cell.angle_alpha   90.00
_cell.angle_beta   90.00
_cell.angle_gamma   90.00
#
_symmetry.space_group_name_H-M   'P 1'
#
loop_
_entity.id
_entity.type
_entity.pdbx_description
1 polymer ?
#
loop_
_entity_poly.entity_id
_entity_poly.type
_entity_poly.pdbx_seq_one_letter_code
_entity_poly.pdbx_strand_id
1 'polypeptide(L)' 'MMNRELKPGYNLQIATHKQFVLDYGLFSNPTDTRTLVPFLTQFHA' A
#
# COMPACT_ATOMS: atom_id res chain seq x y z
N MET A 1 -3.83 3.51 19.86
CA MET A 1 -3.28 4.87 19.61
C MET A 1 -4.10 5.88 20.39
N MET A 2 -3.46 6.76 21.15
CA MET A 2 -4.09 7.90 21.83
C MET A 2 -3.60 9.22 21.21
N ASN A 3 -4.50 10.20 21.15
CA ASN A 3 -4.40 11.56 20.60
C ASN A 3 -4.24 11.67 19.08
N ARG A 4 -5.39 11.48 18.40
CA ARG A 4 -6.04 12.23 17.30
C ARG A 4 -5.31 13.27 16.42
N GLU A 5 -4.00 13.34 16.41
CA GLU A 5 -3.20 14.31 15.63
C GLU A 5 -2.38 13.65 14.50
N LEU A 6 -2.30 12.32 14.49
CA LEU A 6 -1.63 11.59 13.42
C LEU A 6 -2.50 11.53 12.17
N LYS A 7 -2.08 12.24 11.11
CA LYS A 7 -2.48 11.89 9.75
C LYS A 7 -2.19 10.40 9.57
N PRO A 8 -3.16 9.57 9.17
CA PRO A 8 -2.87 8.17 8.97
C PRO A 8 -1.90 8.07 7.79
N GLY A 9 -0.65 7.74 8.10
CA GLY A 9 0.36 7.43 7.11
C GLY A 9 0.04 6.05 6.57
N TYR A 10 -0.14 5.94 5.26
CA TYR A 10 -0.28 4.66 4.59
C TYR A 10 0.89 4.46 3.66
N ASN A 11 1.35 3.22 3.53
CA ASN A 11 2.22 2.83 2.42
C ASN A 11 1.29 2.43 1.26
N LEU A 12 1.38 3.18 0.15
CA LEU A 12 0.59 2.94 -1.06
C LEU A 12 1.49 2.30 -2.12
N GLN A 13 1.11 1.10 -2.57
CA GLN A 13 1.72 0.45 -3.73
C GLN A 13 0.77 0.51 -4.93
N ILE A 14 1.31 0.76 -6.12
CA ILE A 14 0.54 0.92 -7.36
C ILE A 14 1.23 0.13 -8.47
N ALA A 15 0.49 -0.78 -9.11
CA ALA A 15 0.93 -1.44 -10.33
C ALA A 15 0.45 -0.63 -11.53
N THR A 16 1.36 -0.26 -12.44
CA THR A 16 1.01 0.49 -13.65
C THR A 16 1.59 -0.17 -14.90
N HIS A 17 0.85 -0.08 -16.00
CA HIS A 17 1.33 -0.50 -17.32
C HIS A 17 0.79 0.44 -18.40
N LYS A 18 1.67 1.04 -19.21
CA LYS A 18 1.30 1.93 -20.32
C LYS A 18 0.20 2.94 -19.95
N GLN A 19 0.42 3.69 -18.87
CA GLN A 19 -0.50 4.72 -18.34
C GLN A 19 -1.80 4.19 -17.70
N PHE A 20 -2.00 2.88 -17.59
CA PHE A 20 -3.10 2.30 -16.84
C PHE A 20 -2.64 1.91 -15.43
N VAL A 21 -3.50 2.17 -14.45
CA VAL A 21 -3.39 1.56 -13.12
C VAL A 21 -4.02 0.18 -13.20
N LEU A 22 -3.23 -0.85 -12.91
CA LEU A 22 -3.66 -2.25 -12.96
C LEU A 22 -4.14 -2.73 -11.59
N ASP A 23 -3.52 -2.26 -10.52
CA ASP A 23 -3.89 -2.60 -9.14
C ASP A 23 -3.31 -1.57 -8.15
N TYR A 24 -3.86 -1.53 -6.94
CA TYR A 24 -3.37 -0.73 -5.83
C TYR A 24 -3.52 -1.45 -4.48
N GLY A 25 -2.53 -1.29 -3.61
CA GLY A 25 -2.54 -1.83 -2.24
C GLY A 25 -2.30 -0.72 -1.22
N LEU A 26 -3.14 -0.66 -0.18
CA LEU A 26 -3.02 0.32 0.90
C LEU A 26 -2.68 -0.38 2.22
N PHE A 27 -1.51 -0.04 2.79
CA PHE A 27 -1.01 -0.65 4.02
C PHE A 27 -0.96 0.37 5.15
N SER A 28 -1.55 0.04 6.31
CA SER A 28 -1.76 0.95 7.45
C SER A 28 -0.49 1.38 8.19
N ASN A 29 0.63 0.66 8.00
CA ASN A 29 1.89 1.01 8.63
C ASN A 29 2.82 1.71 7.63
N PRO A 30 3.09 3.01 7.78
CA PRO A 30 3.87 3.78 6.81
C PRO A 30 5.35 3.41 6.78
N THR A 31 5.90 2.78 7.83
CA THR A 31 7.31 2.35 7.89
C THR A 31 7.50 0.86 7.58
N ASP A 32 6.44 0.15 7.22
CA ASP A 32 6.53 -1.25 6.86
C ASP A 32 7.10 -1.42 5.44
N THR A 33 8.30 -2.00 5.37
CA THR A 33 9.00 -2.31 4.12
C THR A 33 8.65 -3.68 3.55
N ARG A 34 7.87 -4.50 4.28
CA ARG A 34 7.49 -5.87 3.88
C ARG A 34 6.20 -5.93 3.08
N THR A 35 5.73 -4.79 2.56
CA THR A 35 4.45 -4.65 1.86
C THR A 35 4.47 -5.19 0.42
N LEU A 36 5.66 -5.42 -0.17
CA LEU A 36 5.78 -5.92 -1.56
C LEU A 36 5.25 -7.36 -1.73
N VAL A 37 5.63 -8.29 -0.85
CA VAL A 37 5.17 -9.69 -0.93
C VAL A 37 3.64 -9.81 -0.85
N PRO A 38 2.94 -9.19 0.13
CA PRO A 38 1.49 -9.22 0.16
C PRO A 38 0.85 -8.45 -1.01
N PHE A 39 1.44 -7.36 -1.50
CA PHE A 39 0.95 -6.68 -2.71
C PHE A 39 1.02 -7.56 -3.95
N LEU A 40 2.13 -8.29 -4.16
CA LEU A 40 2.24 -9.23 -5.27
C LEU A 40 1.27 -10.40 -5.13
N THR A 41 1.06 -10.89 -3.90
CA THR A 41 0.06 -11.94 -3.65
C THR A 41 -1.35 -11.47 -4.02
N GLN A 42 -1.71 -10.23 -3.67
CA GLN A 42 -2.97 -9.60 -4.10
C GLN A 42 -3.04 -9.48 -5.62
N PHE A 43 -1.98 -8.99 -6.26
CA PHE A 43 -1.95 -8.76 -7.71
C PHE A 43 -2.08 -10.05 -8.55
N HIS A 44 -1.66 -11.19 -7.98
CA HIS A 44 -1.70 -12.50 -8.63
C HIS A 44 -2.95 -13.34 -8.27
N ALA A 45 -3.83 -12.86 -7.40
CA ALA A 45 -5.09 -13.52 -7.02
C ALA A 45 -6.17 -13.37 -8.10
#